data_AF-A0A143XE60-F1
#
_entry.id   AF-A0A143XE60-F1
#
_cell.length_a   1.000
_cell.length_b   1.000
_cell.length_c   1.000
_cell.angle_alpha   90.00
_cell.angle_beta   90.00
_cell.angle_gamma   90.00
#
_symmetry.space_group_name_H-M   'P 1'
#
loop_
_entity.id
_entity.type
_entity.pdbx_description
1 polymer ?
#
loop_
_entity_poly.entity_id
_entity_poly.type
_entity_poly.pdbx_seq_one_letter_code
_entity_poly.pdbx_strand_id
1 'polypeptide(L)'
;MERGENMQPIDIVLKSLIYIDNNLNEQISLEKISSYFGYSIYYFSRIFKNAMGISVMRYVKKRKLIKASDAIIKGQKIIDAAMDYGYMSQSSFTKAFKQEFGFSPSILKAMIVQIEYFGGNDMKCVFYNQTNIHLTKNELYSILENEWNNLGLNNKELSKIYEFACNSYKDRKRYSGDDYITHLLNVAIILTQMEASSNVILAGLMCDILVKTDVTEEKLLQKIPKDIAKLVIESNTFHMNEDFSSDNDDVIMIKLAERLHNMRTIDFMEDEKQKTKAKETIELFLPLANKIQNNKLIAELNDLALKYA
;
A
#
# COMPACT_ATOMS: atom_id res chain seq x y z
N MET A 1 12.53 -21.58 -22.20
CA MET A 1 13.41 -21.17 -21.08
C MET A 1 14.54 -20.35 -21.65
N GLU A 2 14.40 -19.03 -21.64
CA GLU A 2 15.47 -18.13 -22.06
C GLU A 2 16.53 -18.08 -20.97
N ARG A 3 17.64 -18.79 -21.19
CA ARG A 3 18.86 -18.69 -20.39
C ARG A 3 19.66 -17.49 -20.92
N GLY A 4 19.94 -16.53 -20.04
CA GLY A 4 21.10 -15.65 -20.22
C GLY A 4 20.85 -14.21 -20.65
N GLU A 5 19.70 -13.60 -20.35
CA GLU A 5 19.67 -12.13 -20.32
C GLU A 5 20.27 -11.62 -19.01
N ASN A 6 21.17 -10.64 -19.09
CA ASN A 6 21.66 -9.87 -17.94
C ASN A 6 20.48 -9.09 -17.32
N MET A 7 19.65 -9.79 -16.54
CA MET A 7 18.56 -9.17 -15.79
C MET A 7 19.13 -8.21 -14.76
N GLN A 8 18.55 -7.01 -14.68
CA GLN A 8 18.93 -6.07 -13.64
C GLN A 8 18.64 -6.68 -12.26
N PRO A 9 19.39 -6.33 -11.20
CA PRO A 9 19.17 -6.87 -9.85
C PRO A 9 17.71 -6.81 -9.39
N ILE A 10 16.99 -5.77 -9.79
CA ILE A 10 15.58 -5.61 -9.48
C ILE A 10 14.67 -6.62 -10.19
N ASP A 11 14.90 -6.89 -11.49
CA ASP A 11 14.10 -7.85 -12.24
C ASP A 11 14.26 -9.28 -11.67
N ILE A 12 15.45 -9.58 -11.13
CA ILE A 12 15.71 -10.83 -10.40
C ILE A 12 14.86 -10.89 -9.12
N VAL A 13 14.82 -9.80 -8.35
CA VAL A 13 14.00 -9.72 -7.14
C VAL A 13 12.52 -9.86 -7.50
N LEU A 14 12.01 -9.08 -8.46
CA LEU A 14 10.63 -9.14 -8.94
C LEU A 14 10.19 -10.56 -9.32
N LYS A 15 10.93 -11.18 -10.25
CA LYS A 15 10.61 -12.55 -10.68
C LYS A 15 10.71 -13.53 -9.53
N SER A 16 11.62 -13.32 -8.57
CA SER A 16 11.73 -14.16 -7.39
C SER A 16 10.55 -14.02 -6.42
N LEU A 17 9.98 -12.81 -6.27
CA LEU A 17 8.77 -12.59 -5.47
C LEU A 17 7.57 -13.32 -6.07
N ILE A 18 7.39 -13.20 -7.39
CA ILE A 18 6.34 -13.92 -8.15
C ILE A 18 6.52 -15.43 -7.98
N TYR A 19 7.74 -15.93 -8.15
CA TYR A 19 8.04 -17.34 -7.95
C TYR A 19 7.74 -17.81 -6.52
N ILE A 20 8.14 -17.04 -5.51
CA ILE A 20 7.85 -17.37 -4.11
C ILE A 20 6.34 -17.47 -3.90
N ASP A 21 5.57 -16.48 -4.34
CA ASP A 21 4.12 -16.42 -4.16
C ASP A 21 3.38 -17.58 -4.83
N ASN A 22 3.77 -17.93 -6.05
CA ASN A 22 3.18 -19.05 -6.78
C ASN A 22 3.54 -20.42 -6.18
N ASN A 23 4.52 -20.48 -5.26
CA ASN A 23 5.03 -21.73 -4.69
C ASN A 23 4.91 -21.78 -3.15
N LEU A 24 4.14 -20.88 -2.51
CA LEU A 24 4.06 -20.80 -1.04
C LEU A 24 3.57 -22.10 -0.37
N ASN A 25 2.77 -22.89 -1.10
CA ASN A 25 2.22 -24.15 -0.62
C ASN A 25 3.25 -25.30 -0.67
N GLU A 26 4.41 -25.06 -1.27
CA GLU A 26 5.49 -26.02 -1.35
C GLU A 26 6.59 -25.75 -0.30
N GLN A 27 7.51 -26.71 -0.19
CA GLN A 27 8.75 -26.50 0.54
C GLN A 27 9.69 -25.62 -0.29
N ILE A 28 9.70 -24.33 0.04
CA ILE A 28 10.61 -23.34 -0.53
C ILE A 28 11.90 -23.30 0.30
N SER A 29 13.05 -23.36 -0.39
CA SER A 29 14.36 -23.09 0.19
C SER A 29 15.09 -22.01 -0.61
N LEU A 30 16.07 -21.38 0.01
CA LEU A 30 16.89 -20.35 -0.63
C LEU A 30 17.68 -20.93 -1.82
N GLU A 31 18.14 -22.18 -1.69
CA GLU A 31 18.82 -22.94 -2.72
C GLU A 31 17.89 -23.18 -3.92
N LYS A 32 16.64 -23.58 -3.68
CA LYS A 32 15.63 -23.80 -4.74
C LYS A 32 15.35 -22.52 -5.51
N ILE A 33 15.16 -21.38 -4.82
CA ILE A 33 14.89 -20.09 -5.46
C ILE A 33 16.11 -19.63 -6.26
N SER A 34 17.29 -19.58 -5.63
CA SER A 34 18.50 -19.08 -6.31
C SER A 34 18.88 -19.94 -7.51
N SER A 35 18.76 -21.27 -7.42
CA SER A 35 19.01 -22.19 -8.52
C SER A 35 18.01 -22.06 -9.65
N TYR A 36 16.73 -21.81 -9.35
CA TYR A 36 15.69 -21.55 -10.36
C TYR A 36 16.04 -20.35 -11.26
N PHE A 37 16.62 -19.30 -10.67
CA PHE A 37 17.07 -18.11 -11.39
C PHE A 37 18.52 -18.20 -11.91
N GLY A 38 19.23 -19.30 -11.67
CA GLY A 38 20.60 -19.49 -12.14
C GLY A 38 21.65 -18.62 -11.42
N TYR A 39 21.37 -18.15 -10.20
CA TYR A 39 22.28 -17.32 -9.42
C TYR A 39 22.88 -18.07 -8.23
N SER A 40 24.07 -17.64 -7.79
CA SER A 40 24.63 -18.12 -6.53
C SER A 40 23.77 -17.66 -5.35
N ILE A 41 23.67 -18.50 -4.32
CA ILE A 41 22.94 -18.21 -3.07
C ILE A 41 23.38 -16.86 -2.48
N TYR A 42 24.69 -16.59 -2.47
CA TYR A 42 25.25 -15.36 -1.90
C TYR A 42 24.82 -14.12 -2.69
N TYR A 43 24.96 -14.14 -4.02
CA TYR A 43 24.58 -13.02 -4.87
C TYR A 43 23.08 -12.73 -4.74
N PHE A 44 22.25 -13.77 -4.87
CA PHE A 44 20.80 -13.68 -4.76
C PHE A 44 20.35 -13.13 -3.39
N SER A 45 20.92 -13.66 -2.30
CA SER A 45 20.60 -13.20 -0.94
C SER A 45 20.94 -11.73 -0.73
N ARG A 46 22.08 -11.27 -1.28
CA ARG A 46 22.53 -9.88 -1.15
C ARG A 46 21.62 -8.93 -1.90
N ILE A 47 21.30 -9.21 -3.17
CA ILE A 47 20.43 -8.33 -3.97
C ILE A 47 19.01 -8.31 -3.39
N PHE A 48 18.49 -9.45 -2.94
CA PHE A 48 17.15 -9.52 -2.34
C PHE A 48 17.10 -8.75 -1.03
N LYS A 49 18.09 -8.92 -0.14
CA LYS A 49 18.13 -8.20 1.13
C LYS A 49 18.28 -6.69 0.93
N ASN A 50 19.08 -6.26 -0.05
CA ASN A 50 19.25 -4.85 -0.37
C ASN A 50 17.95 -4.23 -0.92
N ALA A 51 17.21 -4.96 -1.75
CA ALA A 51 15.95 -4.47 -2.30
C ALA A 51 14.79 -4.51 -1.27
N MET A 52 14.67 -5.60 -0.51
CA MET A 52 13.50 -5.87 0.33
C MET A 52 13.71 -5.51 1.82
N GLY A 53 14.92 -5.16 2.23
CA GLY A 53 15.28 -4.88 3.63
C GLY A 53 15.29 -6.10 4.56
N ILE A 54 14.84 -7.27 4.09
CA ILE A 54 14.76 -8.52 4.85
C ILE A 54 15.33 -9.70 4.07
N SER A 55 15.71 -10.77 4.78
CA SER A 55 16.17 -11.99 4.13
C SER A 55 15.02 -12.67 3.37
N VAL A 56 15.38 -13.38 2.29
CA VAL A 56 14.46 -14.19 1.48
C VAL A 56 13.61 -15.11 2.37
N MET A 57 14.24 -15.87 3.27
CA MET A 57 13.51 -16.82 4.11
C MET A 57 12.61 -16.14 5.14
N ARG A 58 12.97 -14.94 5.62
CA ARG A 58 12.06 -14.14 6.45
C ARG A 58 10.86 -13.68 5.66
N TYR A 59 11.05 -13.23 4.41
CA TYR A 59 9.98 -12.85 3.50
C TYR A 59 9.03 -14.03 3.24
N VAL A 60 9.57 -15.19 2.84
CA VAL A 60 8.80 -16.43 2.61
C VAL A 60 7.97 -16.81 3.84
N LYS A 61 8.58 -16.77 5.04
CA LYS A 61 7.87 -17.08 6.30
C LYS A 61 6.72 -16.08 6.53
N LYS A 62 6.94 -14.79 6.32
CA LYS A 62 5.91 -13.75 6.48
C LYS A 62 4.76 -13.96 5.48
N ARG A 63 5.04 -14.25 4.21
CA ARG A 63 4.01 -14.52 3.19
C ARG A 63 3.19 -15.78 3.50
N LYS A 64 3.83 -16.87 3.93
CA LYS A 64 3.15 -18.09 4.39
C LYS A 64 2.19 -17.81 5.55
N LEU A 65 2.63 -17.03 6.53
CA LEU A 65 1.79 -16.62 7.65
C LEU A 65 0.58 -15.79 7.22
N ILE A 66 0.76 -14.81 6.33
CA ILE A 66 -0.34 -13.98 5.79
C ILE A 66 -1.36 -14.84 5.05
N LYS A 67 -0.92 -15.71 4.13
CA LYS A 67 -1.84 -16.56 3.36
C LYS A 67 -2.57 -17.57 4.24
N ALA A 68 -1.91 -18.10 5.27
CA ALA A 68 -2.55 -18.93 6.29
C ALA A 68 -3.59 -18.13 7.11
N SER A 69 -3.33 -16.86 7.44
CA SER A 69 -4.31 -15.97 8.06
C SER A 69 -5.54 -15.78 7.19
N ASP A 70 -5.36 -15.51 5.90
CA ASP A 70 -6.48 -15.32 4.95
C ASP A 70 -7.36 -16.58 4.87
N ALA A 71 -6.75 -17.75 4.87
CA ALA A 71 -7.45 -19.04 4.92
C ALA A 71 -8.25 -19.21 6.21
N ILE A 72 -7.65 -18.89 7.37
CA ILE A 72 -8.33 -18.92 8.68
C ILE A 72 -9.50 -17.93 8.70
N ILE A 73 -9.32 -16.73 8.12
CA ILE A 73 -10.34 -15.71 8.02
C ILE A 73 -11.54 -16.20 7.21
N LYS A 74 -11.29 -16.94 6.14
CA LYS A 74 -12.32 -17.60 5.31
C LYS A 74 -12.96 -18.83 5.96
N GLY A 75 -12.67 -19.10 7.23
CA GLY A 75 -13.30 -20.17 8.01
C GLY A 75 -12.51 -21.48 8.05
N GLN A 76 -11.34 -21.57 7.42
CA GLN A 76 -10.52 -22.79 7.47
C GLN A 76 -10.04 -23.08 8.91
N LYS A 77 -9.87 -24.36 9.25
CA LYS A 77 -9.30 -24.72 10.56
C LYS A 77 -7.84 -24.31 10.62
N ILE A 78 -7.39 -23.86 11.79
CA ILE A 78 -6.02 -23.36 12.01
C ILE A 78 -4.98 -24.42 11.64
N ILE A 79 -5.21 -25.68 11.99
CA ILE A 79 -4.29 -26.78 11.67
C ILE A 79 -4.18 -27.02 10.16
N ASP A 80 -5.30 -26.98 9.44
CA ASP A 80 -5.33 -27.21 7.99
C ASP A 80 -4.61 -26.06 7.28
N ALA A 81 -4.94 -24.81 7.64
CA ALA A 81 -4.27 -23.63 7.08
C ALA A 81 -2.77 -23.62 7.40
N ALA A 82 -2.36 -24.06 8.59
CA ALA A 82 -0.95 -24.19 8.93
C ALA A 82 -0.23 -25.22 8.02
N MET A 83 -0.86 -26.37 7.77
CA MET A 83 -0.30 -27.44 6.94
C MET A 83 -0.18 -27.02 5.47
N ASP A 84 -1.21 -26.36 4.92
CA ASP A 84 -1.23 -25.89 3.52
C ASP A 84 -0.05 -24.97 3.21
N TYR A 85 0.41 -24.20 4.19
CA TYR A 85 1.55 -23.29 4.04
C TYR A 85 2.85 -23.83 4.66
N GLY A 86 2.93 -25.14 4.90
CA GLY A 86 4.18 -25.85 5.19
C GLY A 86 4.61 -25.86 6.66
N TYR A 87 3.67 -25.68 7.60
CA TYR A 87 3.93 -25.92 9.02
C TYR A 87 3.52 -27.36 9.39
N MET A 88 4.46 -28.11 9.99
CA MET A 88 4.23 -29.51 10.39
C MET A 88 3.28 -29.66 11.59
N SER A 89 3.04 -28.59 12.33
CA SER A 89 2.15 -28.61 13.50
C SER A 89 1.54 -27.25 13.78
N GLN A 90 0.32 -27.27 14.33
CA GLN A 90 -0.36 -26.07 14.82
C GLN A 90 0.48 -25.30 15.87
N SER A 91 1.24 -26.00 16.71
CA SER A 91 2.10 -25.38 17.73
C SER A 91 3.24 -24.57 17.11
N SER A 92 3.91 -25.12 16.08
CA SER A 92 4.98 -24.41 15.38
C SER A 92 4.46 -23.17 14.62
N PHE A 93 3.29 -23.31 13.99
CA PHE A 93 2.58 -22.21 13.36
C PHE A 93 2.19 -21.14 14.37
N THR A 94 1.54 -21.51 15.48
CA THR A 94 1.10 -20.57 16.52
C THR A 94 2.26 -19.75 17.08
N LYS A 95 3.41 -20.38 17.32
CA LYS A 95 4.62 -19.68 17.78
C LYS A 95 5.13 -18.68 16.74
N ALA A 96 5.22 -19.10 15.48
CA ALA A 96 5.65 -18.23 14.39
C ALA A 96 4.68 -17.07 14.15
N PHE A 97 3.39 -17.36 14.18
CA PHE A 97 2.30 -16.40 14.04
C PHE A 97 2.33 -15.36 15.16
N LYS A 98 2.44 -15.79 16.43
CA LYS A 98 2.54 -14.87 17.58
C LYS A 98 3.78 -14.00 17.51
N GLN A 99 4.89 -14.54 17.03
CA GLN A 99 6.12 -13.77 16.84
C GLN A 99 5.97 -12.68 15.78
N GLU A 100 5.19 -12.92 14.71
CA GLU A 100 5.02 -11.97 13.61
C GLU A 100 3.90 -10.95 13.87
N PHE A 101 2.77 -11.39 14.45
CA PHE A 101 1.56 -10.57 14.60
C PHE A 101 1.24 -10.15 16.04
N GLY A 102 1.95 -10.69 17.04
CA GLY A 102 1.77 -10.34 18.45
C GLY A 102 0.66 -11.10 19.19
N PHE A 103 -0.23 -11.79 18.49
CA PHE A 103 -1.33 -12.58 19.08
C PHE A 103 -1.40 -14.01 18.48
N SER A 104 -2.27 -14.89 19.00
CA SER A 104 -2.37 -16.27 18.51
C SER A 104 -3.40 -16.40 17.37
N PRO A 105 -3.29 -17.43 16.50
CA PRO A 105 -4.31 -17.69 15.48
C PRO A 105 -5.70 -17.99 16.06
N SER A 106 -5.77 -18.51 17.29
CA SER A 106 -7.05 -18.69 17.99
C SER A 106 -7.70 -17.36 18.35
N ILE A 107 -6.89 -16.35 18.70
CA ILE A 107 -7.38 -14.98 18.92
C ILE A 107 -7.87 -14.38 17.61
N LEU A 108 -7.16 -14.57 16.48
CA LEU A 108 -7.66 -14.18 15.14
C LEU A 108 -9.06 -14.75 14.89
N LYS A 109 -9.23 -16.06 15.12
CA LYS A 109 -10.53 -16.73 14.92
C LYS A 109 -11.62 -16.20 15.86
N ALA A 110 -11.28 -15.98 17.13
CA ALA A 110 -12.21 -15.42 18.11
C ALA A 110 -12.64 -13.99 17.76
N MET A 111 -11.68 -13.17 17.31
CA MET A 111 -11.95 -11.81 16.84
C MET A 111 -12.88 -11.81 15.64
N ILE A 112 -12.69 -12.72 14.67
CA ILE A 112 -13.58 -12.83 13.50
C ILE A 112 -14.98 -13.27 13.89
N VAL A 113 -15.12 -14.27 14.77
CA VAL A 113 -16.43 -14.69 15.27
C VAL A 113 -17.10 -13.54 16.03
N GLN A 114 -16.35 -12.79 16.84
CA GLN A 114 -16.90 -11.59 17.48
C GLN A 114 -17.28 -10.51 16.48
N ILE A 115 -16.51 -10.34 15.41
CA ILE A 115 -16.78 -9.39 14.33
C ILE A 115 -18.04 -9.78 13.56
N GLU A 116 -18.18 -11.03 13.16
CA GLU A 116 -19.36 -11.54 12.43
C GLU A 116 -20.63 -11.46 13.28
N TYR A 117 -20.54 -11.72 14.58
CA TYR A 117 -21.71 -11.75 15.47
C TYR A 117 -22.06 -10.39 16.12
N PHE A 118 -21.09 -9.50 16.31
CA PHE A 118 -21.28 -8.19 16.96
C PHE A 118 -21.07 -7.00 16.01
N GLY A 119 -20.90 -7.23 14.70
CA GLY A 119 -20.79 -6.16 13.69
C GLY A 119 -19.42 -5.50 13.62
N GLY A 120 -18.36 -6.25 13.89
CA GLY A 120 -17.03 -5.72 14.15
C GLY A 120 -16.37 -5.03 12.95
N ASN A 121 -16.05 -3.76 13.17
CA ASN A 121 -15.20 -2.97 12.27
C ASN A 121 -13.70 -3.14 12.58
N ASP A 122 -13.33 -3.86 13.65
CA ASP A 122 -12.04 -3.64 14.32
C ASP A 122 -10.98 -4.74 14.15
N MET A 123 -11.09 -5.58 13.11
CA MET A 123 -9.95 -6.41 12.66
C MET A 123 -9.74 -6.37 11.15
N LYS A 124 -9.59 -5.15 10.63
CA LYS A 124 -9.00 -4.89 9.31
C LYS A 124 -7.49 -4.77 9.46
N CYS A 125 -6.80 -5.87 9.76
CA CYS A 125 -5.36 -5.82 10.08
C CYS A 125 -4.52 -6.70 9.15
N VAL A 126 -4.51 -6.31 7.87
CA VAL A 126 -3.36 -6.52 6.95
C VAL A 126 -3.22 -5.33 6.00
N PHE A 127 -4.35 -4.73 5.60
CA PHE A 127 -4.43 -3.65 4.61
C PHE A 127 -5.19 -2.43 5.15
N TYR A 128 -5.09 -1.29 4.46
CA TYR A 128 -5.94 -0.13 4.75
C TYR A 128 -7.39 -0.41 4.35
N ASN A 129 -8.34 0.22 5.03
CA ASN A 129 -9.74 0.13 4.64
C ASN A 129 -9.91 0.67 3.23
N GLN A 130 -10.46 -0.16 2.35
CA GLN A 130 -10.86 0.23 1.01
C GLN A 130 -12.26 0.80 1.07
N THR A 131 -12.43 1.98 0.49
CA THR A 131 -13.75 2.52 0.11
C THR A 131 -14.25 1.77 -1.12
N ASN A 132 -15.57 1.70 -1.30
CA ASN A 132 -16.12 1.13 -2.52
C ASN A 132 -15.79 2.07 -3.71
N ILE A 133 -15.28 1.48 -4.80
CA ILE A 133 -14.78 2.19 -5.99
C ILE A 133 -15.85 3.10 -6.61
N HIS A 134 -17.13 2.78 -6.44
CA HIS A 134 -18.24 3.54 -7.04
C HIS A 134 -18.94 4.52 -6.08
N LEU A 135 -18.36 4.78 -4.90
CA LEU A 135 -18.92 5.81 -4.02
C LEU A 135 -18.85 7.18 -4.69
N THR A 136 -19.93 7.93 -4.56
CA THR A 136 -20.02 9.31 -5.02
C THR A 136 -19.09 10.20 -4.21
N LYS A 137 -18.74 11.36 -4.77
CA LYS A 137 -17.95 12.38 -4.04
C LYS A 137 -18.59 12.80 -2.71
N ASN A 138 -19.93 12.80 -2.63
CA ASN A 138 -20.64 13.19 -1.42
C ASN A 138 -20.49 12.11 -0.34
N GLU A 139 -20.62 10.83 -0.71
CA GLU A 139 -20.43 9.72 0.24
C GLU A 139 -18.98 9.65 0.73
N LEU A 140 -18.01 9.82 -0.17
CA LEU A 140 -16.59 9.88 0.19
C LEU A 140 -16.28 11.08 1.08
N TYR A 141 -16.88 12.25 0.82
CA TYR A 141 -16.73 13.41 1.67
C TYR A 141 -17.32 13.17 3.07
N SER A 142 -18.50 12.55 3.17
CA SER A 142 -19.08 12.18 4.47
C SER A 142 -18.21 11.21 5.26
N ILE A 143 -17.57 10.25 4.58
CA ILE A 143 -16.61 9.34 5.23
C ILE A 143 -15.42 10.15 5.76
N LEU A 144 -14.80 11.00 4.93
CA LEU A 144 -13.68 11.82 5.33
C LEU A 144 -14.04 12.76 6.49
N GLU A 145 -15.21 13.40 6.44
CA GLU A 145 -15.69 14.30 7.49
C GLU A 145 -15.91 13.57 8.81
N ASN A 146 -16.46 12.35 8.79
CA ASN A 146 -16.61 11.53 9.99
C ASN A 146 -15.26 11.17 10.61
N GLU A 147 -14.31 10.72 9.80
CA GLU A 147 -12.95 10.42 10.26
C GLU A 147 -12.25 11.68 10.80
N TRP A 148 -12.42 12.82 10.15
CA TRP A 148 -11.88 14.11 10.57
C TRP A 148 -12.47 14.58 11.92
N ASN A 149 -13.78 14.42 12.12
CA ASN A 149 -14.44 14.69 13.39
C ASN A 149 -13.92 13.78 14.51
N ASN A 150 -13.65 12.51 14.22
CA ASN A 150 -13.09 11.57 15.19
C ASN A 150 -11.69 11.97 15.68
N LEU A 151 -10.94 12.72 14.88
CA LEU A 151 -9.66 13.34 15.27
C LEU A 151 -9.84 14.60 16.14
N GLY A 152 -11.08 15.06 16.37
CA GLY A 152 -11.38 16.27 17.14
C GLY A 152 -11.06 17.57 16.41
N LEU A 153 -10.97 17.55 15.07
CA LEU A 153 -10.58 18.69 14.25
C LEU A 153 -11.81 19.48 13.76
N ASN A 154 -11.58 20.75 13.38
CA ASN A 154 -12.64 21.66 12.94
C ASN A 154 -12.96 21.49 11.44
N ASN A 155 -14.23 21.31 11.08
CA ASN A 155 -14.67 21.11 9.68
C ASN A 155 -14.58 22.36 8.80
N LYS A 156 -14.43 23.55 9.38
CA LYS A 156 -14.37 24.81 8.62
C LYS A 156 -13.19 24.82 7.64
N GLU A 157 -12.04 24.32 8.06
CA GLU A 157 -10.85 24.25 7.21
C GLU A 157 -10.97 23.17 6.15
N LEU A 158 -11.42 21.97 6.54
CA LEU A 158 -11.72 20.86 5.64
C LEU A 158 -12.68 21.28 4.52
N SER A 159 -13.81 21.90 4.89
CA SER A 159 -14.84 22.33 3.92
C SER A 159 -14.28 23.34 2.91
N LYS A 160 -13.51 24.33 3.37
CA LYS A 160 -12.92 25.37 2.51
C LYS A 160 -11.91 24.79 1.53
N ILE A 161 -11.07 23.86 1.99
CA ILE A 161 -10.06 23.20 1.15
C ILE A 161 -10.71 22.23 0.16
N TYR A 162 -11.70 21.47 0.61
CA TYR A 162 -12.48 20.58 -0.25
C TYR A 162 -13.21 21.35 -1.36
N GLU A 163 -13.82 22.49 -1.06
CA GLU A 163 -14.47 23.35 -2.06
C GLU A 163 -13.45 23.88 -3.09
N PHE A 164 -12.28 24.31 -2.62
CA PHE A 164 -11.21 24.73 -3.51
C PHE A 164 -10.73 23.60 -4.44
N ALA A 165 -10.58 22.37 -3.91
CA ALA A 165 -10.25 21.19 -4.70
C ALA A 165 -11.35 20.88 -5.73
N CYS A 166 -12.63 20.82 -5.32
CA CYS A 166 -13.75 20.59 -6.23
C CYS A 166 -13.76 21.56 -7.42
N ASN A 167 -13.51 22.84 -7.16
CA ASN A 167 -13.46 23.87 -8.19
C ASN A 167 -12.23 23.73 -9.09
N SER A 168 -11.08 23.35 -8.54
CA SER A 168 -9.81 23.26 -9.28
C SER A 168 -9.75 22.04 -10.20
N TYR A 169 -10.35 20.92 -9.78
CA TYR A 169 -10.43 19.67 -10.54
C TYR A 169 -11.74 19.53 -11.32
N LYS A 170 -12.49 20.62 -11.48
CA LYS A 170 -13.75 20.62 -12.23
C LYS A 170 -13.51 20.08 -13.65
N ASP A 171 -14.44 19.26 -14.12
CA ASP A 171 -14.42 18.62 -15.44
C ASP A 171 -13.26 17.64 -15.69
N ARG A 172 -12.40 17.38 -14.68
CA ARG A 172 -11.40 16.31 -14.74
C ARG A 172 -12.03 14.97 -14.38
N LYS A 173 -11.65 13.93 -15.11
CA LYS A 173 -12.13 12.56 -14.95
C LYS A 173 -11.00 11.57 -14.71
N ARG A 174 -11.26 10.51 -13.93
CA ARG A 174 -10.40 9.34 -13.81
C ARG A 174 -10.54 8.44 -15.04
N TYR A 175 -9.62 7.48 -15.19
CA TYR A 175 -9.73 6.43 -16.21
C TYR A 175 -11.01 5.58 -16.05
N SER A 176 -11.55 5.48 -14.82
CA SER A 176 -12.85 4.83 -14.55
C SER A 176 -14.06 5.61 -15.09
N GLY A 177 -13.89 6.89 -15.43
CA GLY A 177 -14.99 7.81 -15.79
C GLY A 177 -15.53 8.65 -14.62
N ASP A 178 -15.10 8.36 -13.39
CA ASP A 178 -15.52 9.11 -12.19
C ASP A 178 -14.91 10.52 -12.15
N ASP A 179 -15.54 11.43 -11.40
CA ASP A 179 -14.99 12.76 -11.11
C ASP A 179 -13.62 12.63 -10.43
N TYR A 180 -12.62 13.40 -10.87
CA TYR A 180 -11.26 13.27 -10.33
C TYR A 180 -11.17 13.48 -8.81
N ILE A 181 -12.08 14.28 -8.25
CA ILE A 181 -12.16 14.54 -6.81
C ILE A 181 -12.33 13.25 -5.97
N THR A 182 -12.93 12.19 -6.52
CA THR A 182 -13.09 10.91 -5.78
C THR A 182 -11.75 10.30 -5.43
N HIS A 183 -10.76 10.39 -6.33
CA HIS A 183 -9.39 9.97 -6.05
C HIS A 183 -8.78 10.74 -4.88
N LEU A 184 -8.92 12.06 -4.89
CA LEU A 184 -8.34 12.94 -3.88
C LEU A 184 -8.96 12.71 -2.51
N LEU A 185 -10.28 12.50 -2.46
CA LEU A 185 -10.98 12.11 -1.23
C LEU A 185 -10.47 10.77 -0.70
N ASN A 186 -10.29 9.76 -1.56
CA ASN A 186 -9.73 8.49 -1.15
C ASN A 186 -8.28 8.59 -0.67
N VAL A 187 -7.47 9.45 -1.28
CA VAL A 187 -6.11 9.73 -0.80
C VAL A 187 -6.14 10.36 0.59
N ALA A 188 -6.99 11.36 0.82
CA ALA A 188 -7.16 11.96 2.14
C ALA A 188 -7.65 10.95 3.19
N ILE A 189 -8.60 10.07 2.84
CA ILE A 189 -9.08 8.99 3.72
C ILE A 189 -7.95 8.02 4.07
N ILE A 190 -7.11 7.64 3.10
CA ILE A 190 -5.94 6.78 3.35
C ILE A 190 -4.97 7.49 4.30
N LEU A 191 -4.69 8.78 4.10
CA LEU A 191 -3.83 9.57 4.99
C LEU A 191 -4.36 9.65 6.41
N THR A 192 -5.69 9.76 6.59
CA THR A 192 -6.30 9.70 7.92
C THR A 192 -6.06 8.34 8.57
N GLN A 193 -6.20 7.23 7.83
CA GLN A 193 -5.92 5.89 8.35
C GLN A 193 -4.42 5.64 8.61
N MET A 194 -3.55 6.40 7.96
CA MET A 194 -2.10 6.44 8.22
C MET A 194 -1.75 7.28 9.45
N GLU A 195 -2.74 7.85 10.15
CA GLU A 195 -2.56 8.73 11.31
C GLU A 195 -1.73 9.99 10.98
N ALA A 196 -1.83 10.47 9.74
CA ALA A 196 -1.11 11.66 9.30
C ALA A 196 -1.65 12.94 9.98
N SER A 197 -0.83 13.99 10.00
CA SER A 197 -1.24 15.28 10.55
C SER A 197 -2.36 15.93 9.72
N SER A 198 -3.12 16.85 10.33
CA SER A 198 -4.21 17.57 9.67
C SER A 198 -3.78 18.23 8.37
N ASN A 199 -2.58 18.84 8.35
CA ASN A 199 -2.05 19.52 7.17
C ASN A 199 -1.75 18.53 6.03
N VAL A 200 -1.25 17.33 6.35
CA VAL A 200 -0.95 16.28 5.39
C VAL A 200 -2.22 15.70 4.79
N ILE A 201 -3.23 15.42 5.61
CA ILE A 201 -4.54 14.94 5.15
C ILE A 201 -5.16 15.96 4.17
N LEU A 202 -5.13 17.26 4.52
CA LEU A 202 -5.65 18.33 3.69
C LEU A 202 -4.83 18.52 2.40
N ALA A 203 -3.51 18.37 2.45
CA ALA A 203 -2.65 18.38 1.26
C ALA A 203 -2.98 17.23 0.30
N GLY A 204 -3.39 16.06 0.84
CA GLY A 204 -3.86 14.92 0.06
C GLY A 204 -5.05 15.23 -0.86
N LEU A 205 -5.89 16.22 -0.51
CA LEU A 205 -7.01 16.67 -1.36
C LEU A 205 -6.56 17.42 -2.62
N MET A 206 -5.26 17.63 -2.81
CA MET A 206 -4.70 18.39 -3.93
C MET A 206 -3.26 17.95 -4.29
N CYS A 207 -2.92 16.70 -4.00
CA CYS A 207 -1.55 16.17 -4.08
C CYS A 207 -0.92 16.25 -5.49
N ASP A 208 -1.72 16.41 -6.54
CA ASP A 208 -1.28 16.50 -7.94
C ASP A 208 -1.84 17.74 -8.67
N ILE A 209 -2.25 18.77 -7.92
CA ILE A 209 -2.98 19.92 -8.45
C ILE A 209 -2.17 20.71 -9.49
N LEU A 210 -0.86 20.84 -9.29
CA LEU A 210 0.02 21.57 -10.22
C LEU A 210 0.28 20.80 -11.51
N VAL A 211 0.02 19.48 -11.51
CA VAL A 211 0.20 18.60 -12.67
C VAL A 211 -1.11 18.39 -13.44
N LYS A 212 -2.25 18.39 -12.75
CA LYS A 212 -3.56 18.04 -13.33
C LYS A 212 -4.47 19.24 -13.61
N THR A 213 -4.12 20.42 -13.14
CA THR A 213 -4.94 21.63 -13.27
C THR A 213 -4.08 22.82 -13.73
N ASP A 214 -4.72 23.94 -14.05
CA ASP A 214 -4.04 25.19 -14.42
C ASP A 214 -3.74 26.08 -13.20
N VAL A 215 -3.82 25.54 -11.98
CA VAL A 215 -3.50 26.26 -10.75
C VAL A 215 -1.99 26.42 -10.62
N THR A 216 -1.53 27.65 -10.38
CA THR A 216 -0.12 27.97 -10.13
C THR A 216 0.23 27.92 -8.64
N GLU A 217 1.51 27.77 -8.31
CA GLU A 217 2.01 27.84 -6.93
C GLU A 217 1.61 29.16 -6.24
N GLU A 218 1.70 30.27 -6.96
CA GLU A 218 1.31 31.60 -6.48
C GLU A 218 -0.16 31.64 -6.06
N LYS A 219 -1.05 31.10 -6.91
CA LYS A 219 -2.48 31.03 -6.62
C LYS A 219 -2.76 30.12 -5.43
N LEU A 220 -2.01 29.02 -5.30
CA LEU A 220 -2.12 28.10 -4.18
C LEU A 220 -1.78 28.80 -2.86
N LEU A 221 -0.62 29.46 -2.80
CA LEU A 221 -0.17 30.22 -1.63
C LEU A 221 -1.12 31.38 -1.23
N GLN A 222 -1.90 31.90 -2.18
CA GLN A 222 -2.91 32.94 -1.90
C GLN A 222 -4.23 32.38 -1.37
N LYS A 223 -4.63 31.17 -1.79
CA LYS A 223 -5.99 30.64 -1.55
C LYS A 223 -6.07 29.71 -0.36
N ILE A 224 -4.99 29.01 -0.02
CA ILE A 224 -4.96 28.02 1.05
C ILE A 224 -3.88 28.36 2.10
N PRO A 225 -3.97 27.82 3.32
CA PRO A 225 -2.98 28.04 4.37
C PRO A 225 -1.56 27.69 3.90
N LYS A 226 -0.59 28.54 4.30
CA LYS A 226 0.79 28.49 3.79
C LYS A 226 1.47 27.14 4.02
N ASP A 227 1.24 26.51 5.17
CA ASP A 227 1.89 25.24 5.50
C ASP A 227 1.37 24.09 4.63
N ILE A 228 0.07 24.08 4.35
CA ILE A 228 -0.56 23.12 3.43
C ILE A 228 -0.08 23.37 2.00
N ALA A 229 -0.07 24.63 1.56
CA ALA A 229 0.40 25.00 0.22
C ALA A 229 1.84 24.54 -0.03
N LYS A 230 2.74 24.74 0.94
CA LYS A 230 4.13 24.28 0.85
C LYS A 230 4.24 22.77 0.71
N LEU A 231 3.52 22.01 1.54
CA LEU A 231 3.50 20.54 1.44
C LEU A 231 3.03 20.07 0.06
N VAL A 232 2.00 20.71 -0.48
CA VAL A 232 1.48 20.40 -1.81
C VAL A 232 2.51 20.69 -2.90
N ILE A 233 3.14 21.87 -2.86
CA ILE A 233 4.19 22.25 -3.81
C ILE A 233 5.34 21.25 -3.75
N GLU A 234 5.87 21.00 -2.55
CA GLU A 234 6.98 20.07 -2.33
C GLU A 234 6.64 18.66 -2.80
N SER A 235 5.41 18.18 -2.55
CA SER A 235 4.96 16.90 -3.07
C SER A 235 4.86 16.88 -4.60
N ASN A 236 4.47 17.97 -5.26
CA ASN A 236 4.39 18.00 -6.73
C ASN A 236 5.79 18.03 -7.38
N THR A 237 6.79 18.59 -6.71
CA THR A 237 8.19 18.64 -7.17
C THR A 237 9.04 17.46 -6.73
N PHE A 238 8.49 16.54 -5.93
CA PHE A 238 9.25 15.40 -5.39
C PHE A 238 9.61 14.38 -6.49
N HIS A 239 10.91 14.19 -6.72
CA HIS A 239 11.46 13.25 -7.68
C HIS A 239 11.95 11.98 -6.98
N MET A 240 11.22 10.87 -7.16
CA MET A 240 11.46 9.59 -6.47
C MET A 240 12.90 9.05 -6.55
N ASN A 241 13.62 9.29 -7.65
CA ASN A 241 14.98 8.81 -7.85
C ASN A 241 16.05 9.68 -7.18
N GLU A 242 15.75 10.96 -6.98
CA GLU A 242 16.71 11.97 -6.49
C GLU A 242 16.46 12.29 -5.02
N ASP A 243 15.19 12.35 -4.62
CA ASP A 243 14.75 12.75 -3.29
C ASP A 243 14.50 11.57 -2.34
N PHE A 244 15.00 10.37 -2.66
CA PHE A 244 14.86 9.19 -1.79
C PHE A 244 15.45 9.42 -0.38
N SER A 245 16.49 10.26 -0.29
CA SER A 245 17.11 10.69 0.96
C SER A 245 16.36 11.81 1.68
N SER A 246 15.27 12.36 1.12
CA SER A 246 14.51 13.44 1.76
C SER A 246 13.99 13.01 3.13
N ASP A 247 14.28 13.81 4.16
CA ASP A 247 13.83 13.58 5.53
C ASP A 247 12.38 14.05 5.77
N ASN A 248 11.67 14.46 4.72
CA ASN A 248 10.28 14.90 4.83
C ASN A 248 9.30 13.74 4.72
N ASP A 249 9.09 13.06 5.85
CA ASP A 249 8.15 11.93 5.95
C ASP A 249 6.71 12.30 5.54
N ASP A 250 6.30 13.56 5.70
CA ASP A 250 4.97 14.05 5.31
C ASP A 250 4.75 13.97 3.80
N VAL A 251 5.74 14.40 3.01
CA VAL A 251 5.69 14.31 1.54
C VAL A 251 5.70 12.86 1.08
N ILE A 252 6.49 12.02 1.74
CA ILE A 252 6.55 10.58 1.46
C ILE A 252 5.18 9.94 1.73
N MET A 253 4.52 10.28 2.84
CA MET A 253 3.18 9.79 3.15
C MET A 253 2.16 10.15 2.07
N ILE A 254 2.14 11.39 1.60
CA ILE A 254 1.25 11.84 0.51
C ILE A 254 1.46 10.99 -0.75
N LYS A 255 2.72 10.79 -1.14
CA LYS A 255 3.06 10.01 -2.35
C LYS A 255 2.72 8.54 -2.23
N LEU A 256 2.90 7.95 -1.04
CA LEU A 256 2.53 6.57 -0.78
C LEU A 256 1.01 6.38 -0.79
N ALA A 257 0.24 7.30 -0.21
CA ALA A 257 -1.22 7.27 -0.24
C ALA A 257 -1.77 7.44 -1.67
N GLU A 258 -1.23 8.39 -2.43
CA GLU A 258 -1.55 8.60 -3.85
C GLU A 258 -1.29 7.32 -4.65
N ARG A 259 -0.12 6.71 -4.47
CA ARG A 259 0.25 5.47 -5.15
C ARG A 259 -0.66 4.31 -4.76
N LEU A 260 -0.98 4.16 -3.49
CA LEU A 260 -1.85 3.09 -3.01
C LEU A 260 -3.23 3.17 -3.68
N HIS A 261 -3.85 4.35 -3.73
CA HIS A 261 -5.13 4.49 -4.42
C HIS A 261 -5.02 4.21 -5.93
N ASN A 262 -3.93 4.64 -6.58
CA ASN A 262 -3.70 4.34 -7.99
C ASN A 262 -3.57 2.84 -8.24
N MET A 263 -2.85 2.11 -7.38
CA MET A 263 -2.73 0.65 -7.49
C MET A 263 -4.06 -0.07 -7.21
N ARG A 264 -4.90 0.44 -6.30
CA ARG A 264 -6.26 -0.10 -6.04
C ARG A 264 -7.21 0.07 -7.23
N THR A 265 -6.95 1.04 -8.11
CA THR A 265 -7.82 1.39 -9.26
C THR A 265 -7.13 1.15 -10.61
N ILE A 266 -6.08 0.33 -10.62
CA ILE A 266 -5.21 0.14 -11.78
C ILE A 266 -5.90 -0.62 -12.93
N ASP A 267 -6.93 -1.44 -12.63
CA ASP A 267 -7.68 -2.24 -13.61
C ASP A 267 -8.35 -1.40 -14.71
N PHE A 268 -8.58 -0.10 -14.49
CA PHE A 268 -9.15 0.81 -15.50
C PHE A 268 -8.12 1.32 -16.51
N MET A 269 -6.84 0.97 -16.37
CA MET A 269 -5.75 1.40 -17.27
C MET A 269 -5.40 0.30 -18.28
N GLU A 270 -4.76 0.67 -19.39
CA GLU A 270 -4.23 -0.27 -20.38
C GLU A 270 -3.09 -1.13 -19.79
N ASP A 271 -3.02 -2.41 -20.16
CA ASP A 271 -2.07 -3.41 -19.62
C ASP A 271 -0.61 -2.93 -19.55
N GLU A 272 -0.12 -2.26 -20.59
CA GLU A 272 1.26 -1.74 -20.61
C GLU A 272 1.51 -0.66 -19.55
N LYS A 273 0.51 0.18 -19.28
CA LYS A 273 0.58 1.17 -18.19
C LYS A 273 0.44 0.48 -16.83
N GLN A 274 -0.35 -0.58 -16.72
CA GLN A 274 -0.48 -1.36 -15.48
C GLN A 274 0.88 -1.95 -15.08
N LYS A 275 1.57 -2.63 -16.00
CA LYS A 275 2.92 -3.18 -15.79
C LYS A 275 3.94 -2.13 -15.41
N THR A 276 3.94 -1.01 -16.13
CA THR A 276 4.85 0.12 -15.84
C THR A 276 4.63 0.65 -14.42
N LYS A 277 3.37 0.86 -14.02
CA LYS A 277 3.02 1.35 -12.69
C LYS A 277 3.31 0.34 -11.59
N ALA A 278 3.14 -0.96 -11.84
CA ALA A 278 3.51 -2.02 -10.92
C ALA A 278 5.02 -2.07 -10.68
N LYS A 279 5.82 -2.04 -11.76
CA LYS A 279 7.29 -2.01 -11.68
C LYS A 279 7.77 -0.78 -10.90
N GLU A 280 7.26 0.40 -11.23
CA GLU A 280 7.56 1.67 -10.54
C GLU A 280 7.19 1.62 -9.05
N THR A 281 6.07 0.93 -8.70
CA THR A 281 5.64 0.75 -7.30
C THR A 281 6.66 -0.07 -6.51
N ILE A 282 7.18 -1.15 -7.09
CA ILE A 282 8.14 -2.02 -6.41
C ILE A 282 9.52 -1.37 -6.34
N GLU A 283 9.93 -0.68 -7.41
CA GLU A 283 11.24 -0.03 -7.49
C GLU A 283 11.37 1.19 -6.58
N LEU A 284 10.33 2.02 -6.53
CA LEU A 284 10.43 3.36 -5.93
C LEU A 284 9.58 3.48 -4.66
N PHE A 285 8.36 2.95 -4.67
CA PHE A 285 7.41 3.18 -3.57
C PHE A 285 7.56 2.18 -2.43
N LEU A 286 7.84 0.90 -2.69
CA LEU A 286 8.08 -0.07 -1.62
C LEU A 286 9.30 0.28 -0.74
N PRO A 287 10.43 0.74 -1.28
CA PRO A 287 11.55 1.20 -0.46
C PRO A 287 11.19 2.42 0.41
N LEU A 288 10.39 3.37 -0.11
CA LEU A 288 9.88 4.50 0.68
C LEU A 288 8.90 4.06 1.78
N ALA A 289 8.00 3.11 1.48
CA ALA A 289 7.10 2.53 2.47
C ALA A 289 7.86 1.82 3.60
N ASN A 290 8.99 1.16 3.27
CA ASN A 290 9.91 0.59 4.24
C ASN A 290 10.61 1.65 5.09
N LYS A 291 10.98 2.80 4.52
CA LYS A 291 11.61 3.91 5.24
C LYS A 291 10.72 4.39 6.40
N ILE A 292 9.44 4.60 6.14
CA ILE A 292 8.45 5.00 7.17
C ILE A 292 7.90 3.81 7.98
N GLN A 293 8.46 2.60 7.79
CA GLN A 293 8.11 1.36 8.51
C GLN A 293 6.62 1.00 8.49
N ASN A 294 5.88 1.40 7.45
CA ASN A 294 4.45 1.20 7.37
C ASN A 294 4.10 -0.19 6.80
N ASN A 295 4.06 -1.20 7.68
CA ASN A 295 3.87 -2.61 7.31
C ASN A 295 2.58 -2.89 6.52
N LYS A 296 1.48 -2.17 6.81
CA LYS A 296 0.21 -2.30 6.09
C LYS A 296 0.37 -1.84 4.63
N LEU A 297 0.99 -0.68 4.44
CA LEU A 297 1.22 -0.11 3.12
C LEU A 297 2.17 -0.96 2.29
N ILE A 298 3.26 -1.46 2.91
CA ILE A 298 4.21 -2.37 2.26
C ILE A 298 3.51 -3.64 1.78
N ALA A 299 2.68 -4.26 2.63
CA ALA A 299 1.97 -5.46 2.28
C ALA A 299 1.00 -5.22 1.11
N GLU A 300 0.20 -4.14 1.18
CA GLU A 300 -0.82 -3.85 0.17
C GLU A 300 -0.22 -3.47 -1.19
N LEU A 301 0.74 -2.54 -1.20
CA LEU A 301 1.42 -2.14 -2.43
C LEU A 301 2.14 -3.32 -3.08
N ASN A 302 2.76 -4.19 -2.28
CA ASN A 302 3.45 -5.37 -2.81
C ASN A 302 2.47 -6.35 -3.43
N ASP A 303 1.36 -6.67 -2.77
CA ASP A 303 0.35 -7.59 -3.31
C ASP A 303 -0.32 -7.03 -4.57
N LEU A 304 -0.64 -5.73 -4.59
CA LEU A 304 -1.20 -5.08 -5.78
C LEU A 304 -0.17 -5.04 -6.91
N ALA A 305 1.08 -4.67 -6.65
CA ALA A 305 2.07 -4.57 -7.71
C ALA A 305 2.44 -5.93 -8.30
N LEU A 306 2.59 -6.97 -7.47
CA LEU A 306 2.89 -8.33 -7.97
C LEU A 306 1.79 -8.90 -8.86
N LYS A 307 0.53 -8.46 -8.70
CA LYS A 307 -0.59 -8.88 -9.57
C LYS A 307 -0.41 -8.40 -11.02
N TYR A 308 0.26 -7.27 -11.24
CA TYR A 308 0.39 -6.63 -12.57
C TYR A 308 1.84 -6.53 -13.06
N ALA A 309 2.81 -7.06 -12.31
CA ALA A 309 4.24 -7.04 -12.64
C ALA A 309 4.65 -8.10 -13.68
#